data_AF-A0A2X2CCK9-F1
#
_entry.id   AF-A0A2X2CCK9-F1
#
_cell.length_a   1.000
_cell.length_b   1.000
_cell.length_c   1.000
_cell.angle_alpha   90.00
_cell.angle_beta   90.00
_cell.angle_gamma   90.00
#
_symmetry.space_group_name_H-M   'P 1'
#
loop_
_entity.id
_entity.type
_entity.pdbx_description
1 polymer ?
#
loop_
_entity_poly.entity_id
_entity_poly.type
_entity_poly.pdbx_seq_one_letter_code
_entity_poly.pdbx_strand_id
1 'polypeptide(L)'
;MTKEIGNQKEGSEFVTEKKFAGYIGKTPKAVSDMRKDGKLPYVEVKHPNNSRGEYYIDVTAWNKGLRMARERMPKELRDGWLIWLGMGEPQ
;
A
#
# COMPACT_ATOMS: atom_id res chain seq x y z
N MET A 1 8.84 -34.62 -14.29
CA MET A 1 8.32 -34.44 -12.91
C MET A 1 8.47 -32.98 -12.53
N THR A 2 7.45 -32.18 -12.82
CA THR A 2 7.32 -30.81 -12.31
C THR A 2 6.89 -30.90 -10.86
N LYS A 3 7.75 -30.50 -9.92
CA LYS A 3 7.34 -30.28 -8.54
C LYS A 3 6.38 -29.09 -8.55
N GLU A 4 5.11 -29.34 -8.24
CA GLU A 4 4.20 -28.29 -7.82
C GLU A 4 4.82 -27.63 -6.58
N ILE A 5 5.22 -26.36 -6.73
CA ILE A 5 5.70 -25.55 -5.62
C ILE A 5 4.45 -25.24 -4.78
N GLY A 6 4.24 -26.08 -3.78
CA GLY A 6 3.10 -26.00 -2.88
C GLY A 6 3.02 -24.66 -2.15
N ASN A 7 1.83 -24.07 -2.24
CA ASN A 7 1.17 -23.28 -1.21
C ASN A 7 1.87 -21.97 -0.78
N GLN A 8 1.89 -20.99 -1.69
CA GLN A 8 1.93 -19.59 -1.25
C GLN A 8 0.58 -19.28 -0.57
N LYS A 9 0.58 -19.08 0.76
CA LYS A 9 -0.53 -18.37 1.41
C LYS A 9 -0.53 -16.95 0.86
N GLU A 10 -1.25 -16.71 -0.23
CA GLU A 10 -1.58 -15.36 -0.65
C GLU A 10 -2.34 -14.71 0.52
N GLY A 11 -1.74 -13.68 1.12
CA GLY A 11 -2.44 -12.89 2.12
C GLY A 11 -3.57 -12.13 1.47
N SER A 12 -4.68 -11.91 2.20
CA SER A 12 -5.77 -11.03 1.75
C SER A 12 -5.24 -9.65 1.32
N GLU A 13 -5.74 -9.15 0.20
CA GLU A 13 -5.46 -7.79 -0.32
C GLU A 13 -6.03 -6.70 0.59
N PHE A 14 -7.05 -7.04 1.38
CA PHE A 14 -7.62 -6.20 2.44
C PHE A 14 -7.03 -6.62 3.78
N VAL A 15 -6.40 -5.68 4.48
CA VAL A 15 -5.74 -5.94 5.76
C VAL A 15 -6.18 -4.96 6.84
N THR A 16 -6.15 -5.40 8.09
CA THR A 16 -6.47 -4.52 9.23
C THR A 16 -5.50 -3.33 9.30
N GLU A 17 -5.94 -2.21 9.89
CA GLU A 17 -5.08 -1.04 10.14
C GLU A 17 -3.78 -1.42 10.88
N LYS A 18 -3.85 -2.38 11.82
CA LYS A 18 -2.68 -2.88 12.56
C LYS A 18 -1.68 -3.58 11.64
N LYS A 19 -2.15 -4.43 10.72
CA LYS A 19 -1.27 -5.14 9.79
C LYS A 19 -0.68 -4.18 8.76
N PHE A 20 -1.50 -3.26 8.24
CA PHE A 20 -1.03 -2.21 7.34
C PHE A 20 0.02 -1.31 7.99
N ALA A 21 -0.17 -0.94 9.26
CA ALA A 21 0.80 -0.15 10.02
C ALA A 21 2.19 -0.83 10.07
N GLY A 22 2.21 -2.16 10.21
CA GLY A 22 3.43 -2.96 10.12
C GLY A 22 4.12 -2.87 8.75
N TYR A 23 3.36 -2.82 7.65
CA TYR A 23 3.93 -2.70 6.29
C TYR A 23 4.63 -1.36 6.06
N ILE A 24 4.10 -0.28 6.61
CA ILE A 24 4.60 1.07 6.34
C ILE A 24 5.43 1.66 7.50
N GLY A 25 5.76 0.85 8.50
CA GLY A 25 6.57 1.26 9.65
C GLY A 25 5.93 2.36 10.51
N LYS A 26 4.60 2.35 10.66
CA LYS A 26 3.85 3.33 11.47
C LYS A 26 3.17 2.66 12.67
N THR A 27 2.70 3.47 13.63
CA THR A 27 1.83 2.97 14.70
C THR A 27 0.41 2.75 14.17
N PRO A 28 -0.37 1.81 14.73
CA PRO A 28 -1.78 1.65 14.37
C PRO A 28 -2.61 2.93 14.54
N LYS A 29 -2.30 3.74 15.56
CA LYS A 29 -2.94 5.04 15.78
C LYS A 29 -2.73 6.00 14.62
N ALA A 30 -1.49 6.11 14.12
CA ALA A 30 -1.18 6.96 12.98
C ALA A 30 -1.92 6.53 11.71
N VAL A 31 -2.04 5.22 11.47
CA VAL A 31 -2.83 4.69 10.34
C VAL A 31 -4.31 5.03 10.49
N SER A 32 -4.87 4.92 11.70
CA SER A 32 -6.26 5.28 11.97
C SER A 32 -6.53 6.78 11.72
N ASP A 33 -5.58 7.64 12.09
CA ASP A 33 -5.68 9.08 11.80
C ASP A 33 -5.58 9.35 10.30
N MET A 34 -4.66 8.69 9.59
CA MET A 34 -4.57 8.79 8.13
C MET A 34 -5.87 8.39 7.43
N ARG A 35 -6.54 7.33 7.90
CA ARG A 35 -7.84 6.91 7.36
C ARG A 35 -8.90 7.98 7.61
N LYS A 36 -9.00 8.52 8.83
CA LYS A 36 -9.95 9.59 9.18
C LYS A 36 -9.73 10.84 8.35
N ASP A 37 -8.48 11.15 8.01
CA ASP A 37 -8.11 12.25 7.12
C ASP A 37 -8.37 11.96 5.63
N GLY A 38 -8.92 10.79 5.27
CA GLY A 38 -9.20 10.41 3.88
C GLY A 38 -7.97 10.05 3.06
N LYS A 39 -6.84 9.73 3.70
CA LYS A 39 -5.55 9.48 3.01
C LYS A 39 -5.35 8.03 2.58
N LEU A 40 -6.26 7.12 2.94
CA LEU A 40 -6.13 5.69 2.69
C LEU A 40 -7.37 5.13 1.99
N PRO A 41 -7.21 4.21 1.03
CA PRO A 41 -8.32 3.42 0.51
C PRO A 41 -8.72 2.36 1.55
N TYR A 42 -9.98 2.36 1.96
CA TYR A 42 -10.46 1.42 2.98
C TYR A 42 -11.89 0.98 2.74
N VAL A 43 -12.25 -0.15 3.35
CA VAL A 43 -13.62 -0.63 3.52
C VAL A 43 -13.93 -0.65 5.02
N GLU A 44 -15.09 -0.10 5.40
CA GLU A 44 -15.64 -0.26 6.74
C GLU A 44 -16.55 -1.49 6.77
N VAL A 45 -16.19 -2.46 7.59
CA VAL A 45 -16.99 -3.65 7.87
C VAL A 45 -17.71 -3.41 9.18
N LYS A 46 -19.01 -3.13 9.10
CA LYS A 46 -19.84 -2.78 10.25
C LYS A 46 -21.02 -3.73 10.35
N HIS A 47 -21.22 -4.31 11.52
CA HIS A 47 -22.45 -5.05 11.79
C HIS A 47 -23.64 -4.07 11.82
N PRO A 48 -24.79 -4.38 11.17
CA PRO A 48 -25.92 -3.44 11.09
C PRO A 48 -26.41 -2.90 12.43
N ASN A 49 -26.30 -3.72 13.48
CA ASN A 49 -26.77 -3.39 14.84
C ASN A 49 -25.65 -2.86 15.78
N ASN A 50 -24.42 -2.65 15.29
CA ASN A 50 -23.31 -2.14 16.11
C ASN A 50 -22.93 -0.73 15.66
N SER A 51 -22.61 0.16 16.60
CA SER A 51 -22.10 1.50 16.30
C SER A 51 -20.65 1.50 15.81
N ARG A 52 -19.84 0.50 16.19
CA ARG A 52 -18.43 0.38 15.82
C ARG A 52 -18.22 -0.57 14.63
N GLY A 53 -17.54 -0.08 13.60
CA GLY A 53 -17.06 -0.87 12.46
C GLY A 53 -15.56 -1.18 12.58
N GLU A 54 -15.14 -2.24 11.90
CA GLU A 54 -13.74 -2.57 11.65
C GLU A 54 -13.29 -1.98 10.31
N TYR A 55 -12.04 -1.56 10.22
CA TYR A 55 -11.50 -0.92 9.02
C TYR A 55 -10.40 -1.76 8.40
N TYR A 56 -10.57 -2.04 7.11
CA TYR A 56 -9.63 -2.79 6.31
C TYR A 56 -9.08 -1.91 5.19
N ILE A 57 -7.76 -1.80 5.11
CA ILE A 57 -7.05 -1.05 4.07
C ILE A 57 -6.92 -1.94 2.83
N ASP A 58 -7.29 -1.39 1.67
CA ASP A 58 -7.09 -2.02 0.36
C ASP A 58 -5.64 -1.79 -0.10
N VAL A 59 -4.80 -2.81 0.05
CA VAL A 59 -3.37 -2.74 -0.28
C VAL A 59 -3.18 -2.66 -1.80
N THR A 60 -4.07 -3.28 -2.58
CA THR A 60 -4.01 -3.27 -4.04
C THR A 60 -4.29 -1.88 -4.58
N ALA A 61 -5.34 -1.21 -4.10
CA ALA A 61 -5.65 0.18 -4.45
C ALA A 61 -4.53 1.15 -4.00
N TRP A 62 -3.99 0.96 -2.80
CA TRP A 62 -2.87 1.77 -2.29
C TRP A 62 -1.64 1.69 -3.21
N ASN A 63 -1.20 0.47 -3.54
CA ASN A 63 -0.03 0.27 -4.41
C ASN A 63 -0.25 0.81 -5.82
N LYS A 64 -1.46 0.63 -6.38
CA LYS A 64 -1.83 1.23 -7.67
C LYS A 64 -1.75 2.76 -7.61
N GLY A 65 -2.26 3.36 -6.54
CA GLY A 65 -2.17 4.80 -6.28
C GLY A 65 -0.73 5.32 -6.28
N LEU A 66 0.16 4.66 -5.53
CA LEU A 66 1.58 5.02 -5.46
C LEU A 66 2.28 4.90 -6.82
N ARG A 67 1.97 3.85 -7.60
CA ARG A 67 2.52 3.67 -8.94
C ARG A 67 2.09 4.78 -9.89
N MET A 68 0.79 5.11 -9.91
CA MET A 68 0.28 6.22 -10.71
C MET A 68 0.92 7.56 -10.31
N ALA A 69 1.10 7.81 -9.01
CA ALA A 69 1.76 9.01 -8.52
C ALA A 69 3.22 9.08 -9.01
N ARG A 70 3.96 7.98 -8.90
CA ARG A 70 5.34 7.83 -9.37
C ARG A 70 5.48 8.07 -10.88
N GLU A 71 4.58 7.50 -11.67
CA GLU A 71 4.60 7.59 -13.14
C GLU A 71 4.31 9.00 -13.64
N ARG A 72 3.51 9.78 -12.91
CA ARG A 72 3.14 11.17 -13.25
C ARG A 72 4.20 12.22 -12.90
N MET A 73 5.25 11.84 -12.15
CA MET A 73 6.32 12.79 -11.85
C MET A 73 7.13 13.13 -13.10
N PRO A 74 7.68 14.36 -13.21
CA PRO A 74 8.63 14.71 -14.27
C PRO A 74 9.76 13.70 -14.37
N LYS A 75 10.17 13.33 -15.59
CA LYS A 75 11.15 12.25 -15.82
C LYS A 75 12.47 12.53 -15.11
N GLU A 76 12.88 13.79 -15.04
CA GLU A 76 14.12 14.24 -14.41
C GLU A 76 14.13 13.93 -12.91
N LEU A 77 13.04 14.26 -12.22
CA LEU A 77 12.86 13.92 -10.79
C LEU A 77 12.62 12.42 -10.60
N ARG A 78 11.93 11.80 -11.57
CA ARG A 78 11.58 10.39 -11.46
C ARG A 78 12.83 9.52 -11.56
N ASP A 79 13.63 9.74 -12.58
CA ASP A 79 14.67 8.81 -13.02
C ASP A 79 16.09 9.31 -12.66
N GLY A 80 16.25 10.53 -12.16
CA GLY A 80 17.57 11.13 -11.87
C GLY A 80 18.47 10.31 -10.93
N TRP A 81 17.89 9.51 -10.04
CA TRP A 81 18.63 8.59 -9.17
C TRP A 81 19.38 7.48 -9.96
N LEU A 82 19.00 7.17 -11.21
CA LEU A 82 19.66 6.16 -12.04
C LEU A 82 21.08 6.57 -12.46
N ILE A 83 21.39 7.86 -12.52
CA ILE A 83 22.75 8.36 -12.80
C ILE A 83 23.72 7.84 -11.72
N TRP A 84 23.29 7.85 -10.46
CA TRP A 84 24.09 7.36 -9.32
C TRP A 84 24.31 5.84 -9.32
N LEU A 85 23.60 5.12 -10.18
CA LEU A 85 23.78 3.68 -10.39
C LEU A 85 24.47 3.35 -11.72
N GLY A 86 24.94 4.35 -12.46
CA GLY A 86 25.56 4.16 -13.78
C GLY A 86 24.57 3.73 -14.89
N MET A 87 23.27 3.95 -14.67
CA MET A 87 22.19 3.59 -15.61
C MET A 87 21.47 4.80 -16.21
N GLY A 88 21.82 6.02 -15.79
CA GLY A 88 21.25 7.25 -16.31
C GLY A 88 22.12 7.87 -17.41
N GLU A 89 21.49 8.62 -18.31
CA GLU A 89 22.21 9.47 -19.26
C GLU A 89 22.68 10.74 -18.52
N PRO A 90 23.98 11.11 -18.60
CA PRO A 90 24.45 12.41 -18.15
C PRO A 90 23.71 13.52 -18.90
N GLN A 91 23.27 14.56 -18.20
CA GLN A 91 22.74 15.78 -18.80
C GLN A 91 23.85 16.66 -19.38
#